data_AF-A0A3N4ARY6-F1
#
_entry.id   AF-A0A3N4ARY6-F1
#
_cell.length_a   1.000
_cell.length_b   1.000
_cell.length_c   1.000
_cell.angle_alpha   90.00
_cell.angle_beta   90.00
_cell.angle_gamma   90.00
#
_symmetry.space_group_name_H-M   'P 1'
#
loop_
_entity.id
_entity.type
_entity.pdbx_description
1 polymer ?
#
loop_
_entity_poly.entity_id
_entity_poly.type
_entity_poly.pdbx_seq_one_letter_code
_entity_poly.pdbx_strand_id
1 'polypeptide(L)'
;MSRLTLSHNSLNLLPTHVRTTGTFRHRLIRPGASGNSVSIEAALTTEHTDRHLNISVRIEGTTNSLSIPKTGVRDLVRKAQAFIEACANGTLDTAQVAA
;
A
#
# COMPACT_ATOMS: atom_id res chain seq x y z
N MET A 1 15.04 12.77 -5.68
CA MET A 1 13.61 13.16 -5.74
C MET A 1 12.88 12.55 -4.55
N SER A 2 12.01 13.31 -3.88
CA SER A 2 11.19 12.79 -2.75
C SER A 2 10.16 11.78 -3.27
N ARG A 3 9.93 10.67 -2.55
CA ARG A 3 8.99 9.60 -2.93
C ARG A 3 7.60 9.86 -2.33
N LEU A 4 6.56 9.33 -2.97
CA LEU A 4 5.23 9.25 -2.36
C LEU A 4 5.25 8.19 -1.25
N THR A 5 4.80 8.57 -0.06
CA THR A 5 4.70 7.69 1.12
C THR A 5 3.30 7.74 1.68
N LEU A 6 2.85 6.70 2.38
CA LEU A 6 1.55 6.74 3.04
C LEU A 6 1.48 7.91 4.04
N SER A 7 0.37 8.65 4.02
CA SER A 7 0.08 9.67 5.02
C SER A 7 0.02 9.07 6.43
N HIS A 8 0.24 9.89 7.45
CA HIS A 8 0.20 9.45 8.85
C HIS A 8 -1.09 8.69 9.22
N ASN A 9 -2.25 9.22 8.82
CA ASN A 9 -3.53 8.55 9.06
C ASN A 9 -3.64 7.21 8.33
N SER A 10 -3.17 7.16 7.07
CA SER A 10 -3.18 5.93 6.28
C SER A 10 -2.26 4.86 6.87
N LEU A 11 -1.11 5.24 7.45
CA LEU A 11 -0.21 4.34 8.16
C LEU A 11 -0.85 3.79 9.44
N ASN A 12 -1.53 4.63 10.22
CA ASN A 12 -2.18 4.21 11.47
C ASN A 12 -3.36 3.25 11.24
N LEU A 13 -4.06 3.38 10.11
CA LEU A 13 -5.20 2.53 9.76
C LEU A 13 -4.80 1.22 9.07
N LEU A 14 -3.63 1.18 8.41
CA LEU A 14 -3.18 0.03 7.63
C LEU A 14 -3.18 -1.29 8.44
N PRO A 15 -2.72 -1.36 9.70
CA PRO A 15 -2.79 -2.58 10.51
C PRO A 15 -4.20 -3.15 10.68
N THR A 16 -5.22 -2.31 10.70
CA THR A 16 -6.61 -2.75 10.76
C THR A 16 -7.08 -3.20 9.39
N HIS A 17 -6.81 -2.42 8.34
CA HIS A 17 -7.24 -2.74 6.98
C HIS A 17 -6.65 -4.06 6.46
N VAL A 18 -5.37 -4.37 6.73
CA VAL A 18 -4.76 -5.64 6.31
C VAL A 18 -5.27 -6.87 7.07
N ARG A 19 -6.15 -6.69 8.07
CA ARG A 19 -6.80 -7.77 8.83
C ARG A 19 -8.29 -7.91 8.50
N THR A 20 -8.83 -7.07 7.64
CA THR A 20 -10.24 -7.02 7.30
C THR A 20 -10.38 -7.12 5.79
N THR A 21 -11.29 -7.94 5.30
CA THR A 21 -11.63 -7.98 3.86
C THR A 21 -12.46 -6.74 3.52
N GLY A 22 -12.07 -6.01 2.47
CA GLY A 22 -12.79 -4.82 2.03
C GLY A 22 -11.97 -3.93 1.12
N THR A 23 -12.51 -2.77 0.76
CA THR A 23 -11.82 -1.75 -0.03
C THR A 23 -11.70 -0.47 0.79
N PHE A 24 -10.47 0.02 0.94
CA PHE A 24 -10.12 1.16 1.79
C PHE A 24 -9.36 2.21 0.98
N ARG A 25 -9.64 3.48 1.25
CA ARG A 25 -8.91 4.59 0.62
C ARG A 25 -7.71 4.97 1.48
N HIS A 26 -6.55 5.02 0.86
CA HIS A 26 -5.31 5.48 1.45
C HIS A 26 -4.82 6.71 0.69
N ARG A 27 -4.26 7.66 1.43
CA ARG A 27 -3.67 8.88 0.89
C ARG A 27 -2.17 8.77 0.94
N LEU A 28 -1.50 8.99 -0.18
CA LEU A 28 -0.06 9.12 -0.26
C LEU A 28 0.33 10.58 -0.41
N ILE A 29 1.43 10.97 0.24
CA ILE A 29 1.92 12.35 0.26
C ILE A 29 3.40 12.33 -0.12
N ARG A 30 3.79 13.30 -0.96
CA ARG A 30 5.17 13.63 -1.25
C ARG A 30 5.39 15.08 -0.80
N PRO A 31 6.27 15.34 0.18
CA PRO A 31 6.62 16.71 0.54
C PRO A 31 7.38 17.36 -0.61
N GLY A 32 6.94 18.56 -1.00
CA GLY A 32 7.63 19.41 -1.97
C GLY A 32 8.53 20.45 -1.31
N ALA A 33 9.41 21.04 -2.11
CA ALA A 33 10.49 21.92 -1.64
C ALA A 33 10.01 23.27 -1.05
N SER A 34 8.76 23.68 -1.31
CA SER A 34 8.23 25.01 -0.97
C SER A 34 6.94 24.96 -0.14
N GLY A 35 6.72 23.90 0.64
CA GLY A 35 5.49 23.71 1.43
C GLY A 35 4.31 23.14 0.63
N ASN A 36 4.41 23.10 -0.71
CA ASN A 36 3.46 22.39 -1.55
C ASN A 36 3.66 20.88 -1.42
N SER A 37 2.59 20.17 -1.07
CA SER A 37 2.60 18.72 -0.97
C SER A 37 1.84 18.12 -2.15
N VAL A 38 2.45 17.16 -2.85
CA VAL A 38 1.70 16.36 -3.82
C VAL A 38 0.98 15.26 -3.05
N SER A 39 -0.30 15.08 -3.33
CA SER A 39 -1.13 14.07 -2.69
C SER A 39 -1.87 13.28 -3.74
N ILE A 40 -1.89 11.96 -3.59
CA ILE A 40 -2.71 11.06 -4.42
C ILE A 40 -3.54 10.13 -3.55
N GLU A 41 -4.60 9.57 -4.13
CA GLU A 41 -5.43 8.55 -3.50
C GLU A 41 -5.12 7.17 -4.12
N ALA A 42 -5.06 6.16 -3.27
CA ALA A 42 -4.96 4.75 -3.64
C ALA A 42 -6.13 3.99 -3.02
N ALA A 43 -6.82 3.18 -3.81
CA ALA A 43 -7.78 2.21 -3.28
C ALA A 43 -7.07 0.88 -3.01
N LEU A 44 -7.01 0.47 -1.75
CA LEU A 44 -6.51 -0.83 -1.30
C LEU A 44 -7.69 -1.77 -1.10
N THR A 45 -7.79 -2.81 -1.93
CA THR A 45 -8.69 -3.94 -1.68
C THR A 45 -7.91 -5.06 -1.02
N THR A 46 -8.46 -5.64 0.04
CA THR A 46 -7.90 -6.75 0.80
C THR A 46 -8.87 -7.92 0.77
N GLU A 47 -8.35 -9.12 0.55
CA GLU A 47 -9.11 -10.36 0.58
C GLU A 47 -8.30 -11.43 1.32
N HIS A 48 -8.91 -12.03 2.33
CA HIS A 48 -8.27 -13.06 3.13
C HIS A 48 -8.64 -14.45 2.64
N THR A 49 -7.60 -15.26 2.37
CA THR A 49 -7.71 -16.72 2.25
C THR A 49 -7.14 -17.39 3.49
N ASP A 50 -7.18 -18.71 3.59
CA ASP A 50 -6.63 -19.42 4.76
C ASP A 50 -5.14 -19.11 4.98
N ARG A 51 -4.35 -19.03 3.90
CA ARG A 51 -2.89 -18.90 3.97
C ARG A 51 -2.34 -17.54 3.54
N HIS A 52 -3.12 -16.75 2.80
CA HIS A 52 -2.66 -15.50 2.20
C HIS A 52 -3.61 -14.33 2.47
N LEU A 53 -3.04 -13.14 2.50
CA LEU A 53 -3.73 -11.89 2.26
C LEU A 53 -3.48 -11.52 0.79
N ASN A 54 -4.52 -11.50 -0.02
CA ASN A 54 -4.47 -10.94 -1.36
C ASN A 54 -4.79 -9.45 -1.27
N ILE A 55 -3.93 -8.62 -1.84
CA ILE A 55 -4.17 -7.18 -1.94
C ILE A 55 -4.18 -6.73 -3.39
N SER A 56 -5.01 -5.74 -3.67
CA SER A 56 -5.04 -5.03 -4.95
C SER A 56 -5.02 -3.54 -4.68
N VAL A 57 -4.13 -2.82 -5.35
CA VAL A 57 -3.95 -1.38 -5.20
C VAL A 57 -4.28 -0.72 -6.53
N ARG A 58 -5.28 0.16 -6.53
CA ARG A 58 -5.69 0.94 -7.69
C ARG A 58 -5.31 2.41 -7.51
N ILE A 59 -4.56 2.94 -8.47
CA ILE A 59 -4.12 4.34 -8.54
C ILE A 59 -4.34 4.83 -9.97
N GLU A 60 -5.08 5.93 -10.15
CA GLU A 60 -5.31 6.60 -11.45
C GLU A 60 -5.72 5.67 -12.61
N GLY A 61 -6.44 4.59 -12.29
CA GLY A 61 -6.94 3.61 -13.28
C GLY A 61 -6.07 2.36 -13.42
N THR A 62 -4.81 2.39 -12.99
CA THR A 62 -3.94 1.21 -12.96
C THR A 62 -4.21 0.41 -11.69
N THR A 63 -4.39 -0.91 -11.83
CA THR A 63 -4.57 -1.84 -10.69
C THR A 63 -3.42 -2.84 -10.67
N ASN A 64 -2.76 -2.96 -9.53
CA ASN A 64 -1.70 -3.94 -9.29
C ASN A 64 -2.08 -4.81 -8.10
N SER A 65 -1.72 -6.09 -8.16
CA SER A 65 -2.10 -7.07 -7.12
C SER A 65 -0.91 -7.82 -6.58
N LEU A 66 -1.01 -8.24 -5.32
CA LEU A 66 0.00 -9.02 -4.62
C LEU A 66 -0.64 -10.00 -3.63
N SER A 67 -0.11 -11.21 -3.56
CA SER A 67 -0.45 -12.19 -2.52
C SER A 67 0.65 -12.22 -1.46
N ILE A 68 0.28 -12.04 -0.20
CA ILE A 68 1.18 -12.01 0.94
C ILE A 68 0.90 -13.22 1.85
N PRO A 69 1.87 -14.10 2.10
CA PRO A 69 1.72 -15.18 3.08
C PRO A 69 1.43 -14.63 4.49
N LYS A 70 0.48 -15.26 5.21
CA LYS A 70 0.13 -14.88 6.58
C LYS A 70 1.17 -15.40 7.58
N THR A 71 2.30 -14.72 7.67
CA THR A 71 3.39 -15.01 8.63
C THR A 71 3.22 -14.22 9.94
N GLY A 72 2.47 -13.12 9.92
CA GLY A 72 2.15 -12.29 11.08
C GLY A 72 1.76 -10.87 10.68
N VAL A 73 0.99 -10.18 11.53
CA VAL A 73 0.40 -8.87 11.20
C VAL A 73 1.47 -7.81 10.87
N ARG A 74 2.60 -7.80 11.59
CA ARG A 74 3.69 -6.85 11.32
C ARG A 74 4.28 -7.04 9.92
N ASP A 75 4.43 -8.28 9.46
CA ASP A 75 4.94 -8.57 8.12
C ASP A 75 3.92 -8.18 7.04
N LEU A 76 2.64 -8.48 7.27
CA LEU A 76 1.54 -8.07 6.39
C LEU A 76 1.51 -6.55 6.20
N VAL A 77 1.58 -5.78 7.29
CA VAL A 77 1.60 -4.30 7.25
C VAL A 77 2.80 -3.80 6.47
N ARG A 78 4.00 -4.30 6.79
CA ARG A 78 5.23 -3.89 6.11
C ARG A 78 5.18 -4.16 4.61
N LYS A 79 4.77 -5.36 4.21
CA LYS A 79 4.68 -5.77 2.81
C LYS A 79 3.59 -5.00 2.07
N ALA A 80 2.42 -4.80 2.68
CA ALA A 80 1.35 -4.01 2.09
C ALA A 80 1.75 -2.54 1.92
N GLN A 81 2.36 -1.93 2.93
CA GLN A 81 2.88 -0.55 2.82
C GLN A 81 3.88 -0.42 1.67
N ALA A 82 4.89 -1.28 1.64
CA ALA A 82 5.93 -1.25 0.61
C ALA A 82 5.32 -1.43 -0.79
N PHE A 83 4.33 -2.32 -0.94
CA PHE A 83 3.64 -2.54 -2.20
C PHE A 83 2.82 -1.33 -2.64
N ILE A 84 2.05 -0.71 -1.73
CA ILE A 84 1.25 0.49 -2.04
C ILE A 84 2.17 1.65 -2.49
N GLU A 85 3.28 1.86 -1.79
CA GLU A 85 4.26 2.90 -2.14
C GLU A 85 4.97 2.58 -3.45
N ALA A 86 5.29 1.31 -3.73
CA ALA A 86 5.87 0.90 -5.00
C ALA A 86 4.91 1.12 -6.18
N CYS A 87 3.61 0.82 -6.01
CA CYS A 87 2.58 1.11 -7.00
C CYS A 87 2.54 2.62 -7.31
N ALA A 88 2.53 3.45 -6.28
CA ALA A 88 2.44 4.90 -6.41
C ALA A 88 3.67 5.56 -7.04
N ASN A 89 4.86 4.98 -6.85
CA ASN A 89 6.10 5.51 -7.40
C ASN A 89 6.51 4.85 -8.72
N GLY A 90 5.72 3.90 -9.24
CA GLY A 90 6.04 3.17 -10.47
C GLY A 90 7.28 2.28 -10.35
N THR A 91 7.57 1.76 -9.16
CA THR A 91 8.80 1.00 -8.86
C THR A 91 8.53 -0.47 -8.55
N LEU A 92 7.43 -1.03 -9.09
CA LEU A 92 7.01 -2.41 -8.82
C LEU A 92 8.07 -3.45 -9.22
N ASP A 93 8.80 -3.23 -10.32
CA ASP A 93 9.88 -4.12 -10.77
C ASP A 93 11.07 -4.19 -9.78
N THR A 94 11.20 -3.18 -8.91
CA THR A 94 12.24 -3.15 -7.85
C THR A 94 11.70 -3.55 -6.49
N ALA A 95 10.38 -3.71 -6.35
CA ALA A 95 9.78 -4.28 -5.16
C ALA A 95 10.03 -5.78 -5.21
N GLN A 96 11.22 -6.19 -4.75
CA GLN A 96 11.53 -7.58 -4.47
C GLN A 96 10.56 -8.03 -3.36
N VAL A 97 9.36 -8.44 -3.76
CA VAL A 97 8.45 -9.14 -2.87
C VAL A 97 9.01 -10.54 -2.75
N ALA A 98 10.05 -10.65 -1.93
CA ALA A 98 10.67 -11.91 -1.59
C ALA A 98 9.57 -12.83 -1.08
N ALA A 99 9.41 -13.94 -1.80
CA ALA A 99 8.55 -15.07 -1.49
C ALA A 99 8.76 -15.55 -0.05
#